data_AF-A0A401X9E8-F1
#
_entry.id   AF-A0A401X9E8-F1
#
_cell.length_a   1.000
_cell.length_b   1.000
_cell.length_c   1.000
_cell.angle_alpha   90.00
_cell.angle_beta   90.00
_cell.angle_gamma   90.00
#
_symmetry.space_group_name_H-M   'P 1'
#
loop_
_entity.id
_entity.type
_entity.pdbx_description
1 polymer ?
#
loop_
_entity_poly.entity_id
_entity_poly.type
_entity_poly.pdbx_seq_one_letter_code
_entity_poly.pdbx_strand_id
1 'polypeptide(L)'
;MTHHSDRGCQYVSIRYTQRLAEAGLVASVGSVGDSYDNALAETINGLYKTELIYRQGPWKNREAVELATLKWVDWFNNRRLLSSIGNIPPAEAEARFYAQQKSHALAA
;
A
#
# COMPACT_ATOMS: atom_id res chain seq x y z
N MET A 1 0.48 0.74 -15.56
CA MET A 1 0.39 0.53 -14.09
C MET A 1 -0.85 -0.30 -13.81
N THR A 2 -0.74 -1.28 -12.93
CA THR A 2 -1.85 -2.16 -12.53
C THR A 2 -2.30 -1.79 -11.13
N HIS A 3 -3.61 -1.67 -10.93
CA HIS A 3 -4.23 -1.45 -9.63
C HIS A 3 -4.89 -2.76 -9.16
N HIS A 4 -4.34 -3.35 -8.11
CA HIS A 4 -4.87 -4.57 -7.52
C HIS A 4 -5.78 -4.26 -6.33
N SER A 5 -6.90 -4.95 -6.21
CA SER A 5 -7.77 -4.88 -5.04
C SER A 5 -8.37 -6.24 -4.68
N ASP A 6 -8.86 -6.35 -3.45
CA ASP A 6 -9.77 -7.44 -3.10
C ASP A 6 -11.08 -7.35 -3.92
N ARG A 7 -11.90 -8.39 -3.81
CA ARG A 7 -13.15 -8.54 -4.56
C ARG A 7 -14.38 -7.94 -3.84
N GLY A 8 -14.16 -7.05 -2.88
CA GLY A 8 -15.21 -6.36 -2.13
C GLY A 8 -16.13 -5.57 -3.06
N CYS A 9 -17.40 -5.44 -2.65
CA CYS A 9 -18.45 -4.83 -3.48
C CYS A 9 -18.11 -3.40 -3.94
N GLN A 10 -17.37 -2.64 -3.12
CA GLN A 10 -16.87 -1.32 -3.46
C GLN A 10 -15.91 -1.32 -4.66
N TYR A 11 -15.00 -2.30 -4.72
CA TYR A 11 -13.92 -2.35 -5.72
C TYR A 11 -14.36 -2.98 -7.04
N VAL A 12 -15.45 -3.76 -7.05
CA VAL A 12 -16.08 -4.28 -8.27
C VAL A 12 -17.21 -3.37 -8.80
N SER A 13 -17.48 -2.25 -8.12
CA SER A 13 -18.53 -1.32 -8.52
C SER A 13 -18.19 -0.61 -9.84
N ILE A 14 -19.22 -0.30 -10.64
CA ILE A 14 -19.09 0.43 -11.91
C ILE A 14 -18.34 1.75 -11.71
N ARG A 15 -18.70 2.52 -10.68
CA ARG A 15 -18.06 3.81 -10.40
C ARG A 15 -16.57 3.66 -10.15
N TYR A 16 -16.16 2.65 -9.41
CA TYR A 16 -14.75 2.44 -9.08
C TYR A 16 -13.93 2.05 -10.32
N THR A 17 -14.42 1.08 -11.11
CA THR A 17 -13.72 0.60 -12.30
C THR A 17 -13.66 1.64 -13.41
N GLN A 18 -14.69 2.49 -13.57
CA GLN A 18 -14.65 3.64 -14.46
C GLN A 18 -13.56 4.64 -14.07
N ARG A 19 -13.41 4.95 -12.77
CA ARG A 19 -12.36 5.85 -12.30
C ARG A 19 -10.96 5.31 -12.54
N LEU A 20 -10.75 4.01 -12.38
CA LEU A 20 -9.48 3.37 -12.73
C LEU A 20 -9.17 3.51 -14.23
N ALA A 21 -10.17 3.27 -15.08
CA ALA A 21 -10.02 3.43 -16.53
C ALA A 21 -9.71 4.88 -16.93
N GLU A 22 -10.42 5.86 -16.35
CA GLU A 22 -10.17 7.30 -16.55
C GLU A 22 -8.74 7.70 -16.14
N ALA A 23 -8.18 7.06 -15.10
CA ALA A 23 -6.81 7.26 -14.66
C ALA A 23 -5.76 6.48 -15.45
N GLY A 24 -6.16 5.69 -16.47
CA GLY A 24 -5.25 4.85 -17.26
C GLY A 24 -4.70 3.63 -16.50
N LEU A 25 -5.39 3.18 -15.45
CA LEU A 25 -5.00 2.05 -14.61
C LEU A 25 -5.70 0.77 -15.06
N VAL A 26 -4.94 -0.32 -15.16
CA VAL A 26 -5.50 -1.65 -15.39
C VAL A 26 -5.98 -2.23 -14.07
N ALA A 27 -7.27 -2.47 -13.93
CA ALA A 27 -7.83 -3.10 -12.74
C ALA A 27 -7.50 -4.61 -12.71
N SER A 28 -7.01 -5.08 -11.57
CA SER A 28 -6.80 -6.49 -11.25
C SER A 28 -7.52 -6.80 -9.94
N VAL A 29 -8.24 -7.91 -9.88
CA VAL A 29 -8.89 -8.39 -8.65
C VAL A 29 -8.50 -9.83 -8.39
N GLY A 30 -8.37 -10.19 -7.11
CA GLY A 30 -8.01 -11.54 -6.70
C GLY A 30 -8.95 -12.62 -7.26
N SER A 31 -8.40 -13.82 -7.45
CA SER A 31 -9.19 -14.99 -7.87
C SER A 31 -10.12 -15.45 -6.74
N VAL A 32 -11.21 -16.16 -7.08
CA VAL A 32 -12.22 -16.55 -6.08
C VAL A 32 -11.61 -17.60 -5.14
N GLY A 33 -11.57 -17.30 -3.84
CA GLY A 33 -11.07 -18.21 -2.81
C GLY A 33 -9.56 -18.18 -2.61
N ASP A 34 -8.84 -17.27 -3.25
CA ASP A 34 -7.39 -17.09 -3.07
C ASP A 34 -7.10 -15.81 -2.28
N SER A 35 -6.58 -15.96 -1.07
CA SER A 35 -6.18 -14.85 -0.20
C SER A 35 -4.73 -14.41 -0.40
N TYR A 36 -3.91 -15.17 -1.14
CA TYR A 36 -2.49 -14.84 -1.31
C TYR A 36 -2.30 -13.48 -2.00
N ASP A 37 -3.17 -13.17 -2.96
CA ASP A 37 -3.15 -11.89 -3.68
C ASP A 37 -3.32 -10.67 -2.75
N ASN A 38 -4.04 -10.83 -1.63
CA ASN A 38 -4.28 -9.76 -0.65
C ASN A 38 -3.31 -9.78 0.53
N ALA A 39 -2.59 -10.87 0.76
CA ALA A 39 -1.83 -11.10 1.99
C ALA A 39 -0.79 -9.98 2.28
N LEU A 40 -0.16 -9.45 1.24
CA LEU A 40 0.79 -8.34 1.39
C LEU A 40 0.10 -7.07 1.89
N ALA A 41 -1.02 -6.69 1.27
CA ALA A 41 -1.79 -5.51 1.68
C ALA A 41 -2.36 -5.67 3.10
N GLU A 42 -2.85 -6.87 3.43
CA GLU A 42 -3.35 -7.19 4.76
C GLU A 42 -2.27 -7.14 5.83
N THR A 43 -1.04 -7.56 5.52
CA THR A 43 0.09 -7.47 6.44
C THR A 43 0.36 -6.02 6.85
N ILE A 44 0.40 -5.10 5.87
CA ILE A 44 0.61 -3.67 6.15
C ILE A 44 -0.56 -3.08 6.94
N ASN A 45 -1.79 -3.41 6.57
CA ASN A 45 -2.99 -2.97 7.29
C ASN A 45 -3.02 -3.49 8.73
N GLY A 46 -2.56 -4.73 8.96
CA GLY A 46 -2.43 -5.33 10.28
C GLY A 46 -1.41 -4.60 11.15
N LEU A 47 -0.23 -4.29 10.59
CA LEU A 47 0.80 -3.49 11.27
C LEU A 47 0.28 -2.11 11.63
N TYR A 48 -0.36 -1.42 10.70
CA TYR A 48 -0.98 -0.12 10.92
C TYR A 48 -1.98 -0.14 12.09
N LYS A 49 -2.90 -1.12 12.08
CA LYS A 49 -3.91 -1.24 13.15
C LYS A 49 -3.25 -1.52 14.50
N THR A 50 -2.30 -2.44 14.56
CA THR A 50 -1.61 -2.83 15.80
C THR A 50 -0.76 -1.69 16.37
N GLU A 51 0.08 -1.08 15.54
CA GLU A 51 1.09 -0.11 15.99
C GLU A 51 0.52 1.29 16.22
N LEU A 52 -0.52 1.68 15.48
CA LEU A 52 -1.15 2.99 15.58
C LEU A 52 -2.50 2.90 16.29
N ILE A 53 -3.48 2.23 15.67
CA ILE A 53 -4.89 2.34 16.07
C ILE A 53 -5.12 1.76 17.46
N TYR A 54 -4.65 0.53 17.71
CA TYR A 54 -4.85 -0.16 18.99
C TYR A 54 -3.90 0.35 20.06
N ARG A 55 -2.65 0.67 19.71
CA ARG A 55 -1.64 1.13 20.67
C ARG A 55 -1.87 2.55 21.18
N GLN A 56 -2.35 3.45 20.33
CA GLN A 56 -2.53 4.88 20.69
C GLN A 56 -4.00 5.25 20.93
N GLY A 57 -4.93 4.33 20.70
CA GLY A 57 -6.33 4.51 21.07
C GLY A 57 -6.56 4.49 22.59
N PRO A 58 -7.77 4.85 23.05
CA PRO A 58 -8.94 5.25 22.26
C PRO A 58 -8.79 6.66 21.66
N TRP A 59 -9.41 6.88 20.50
CA TRP A 59 -9.31 8.14 19.75
C TRP A 59 -10.49 9.06 20.03
N LYS A 60 -10.21 10.36 20.15
CA LYS A 60 -11.23 11.37 20.47
C LYS A 60 -12.15 11.68 19.29
N ASN A 61 -11.60 11.74 18.08
CA ASN A 61 -12.31 12.06 16.85
C ASN A 61 -11.52 11.56 15.63
N ARG A 62 -12.13 11.70 14.45
CA ARG A 62 -11.54 11.28 13.18
C ARG A 62 -10.30 12.09 12.83
N GLU A 63 -10.30 13.38 13.11
CA GLU A 63 -9.20 14.30 12.77
C GLU A 63 -7.91 13.91 13.52
N ALA A 64 -8.03 13.45 14.77
CA ALA A 64 -6.91 12.92 15.54
C ALA A 64 -6.33 11.64 14.89
N VAL A 65 -7.20 10.75 14.39
CA VAL A 65 -6.77 9.55 13.66
C VAL A 65 -6.07 9.96 12.37
N GLU A 66 -6.65 10.84 11.56
CA GLU A 66 -6.09 11.30 10.29
C GLU A 66 -4.66 11.87 10.48
N LEU A 67 -4.46 12.73 11.48
CA LEU A 67 -3.13 13.27 11.77
C LEU A 67 -2.14 12.18 12.22
N ALA A 68 -2.59 11.24 13.05
CA ALA A 68 -1.75 10.14 13.49
C ALA A 68 -1.40 9.19 12.33
N THR A 69 -2.35 8.94 11.43
CA THR A 69 -2.14 8.16 10.20
C THR A 69 -1.09 8.81 9.32
N LEU A 70 -1.16 10.13 9.09
CA LEU A 70 -0.16 10.86 8.30
C LEU A 70 1.25 10.68 8.90
N LYS A 71 1.38 10.82 10.23
CA LYS A 71 2.66 10.62 10.92
C LYS A 71 3.16 9.17 10.81
N TRP A 72 2.27 8.20 10.94
CA TRP A 72 2.62 6.79 10.83
C TRP A 72 3.07 6.43 9.42
N VAL A 73 2.37 6.92 8.39
CA VAL A 73 2.73 6.70 6.98
C VAL A 73 4.08 7.33 6.63
N ASP A 74 4.33 8.56 7.06
CA ASP A 74 5.64 9.22 6.89
C ASP A 74 6.75 8.41 7.56
N TRP A 75 6.56 8.03 8.82
CA TRP A 75 7.54 7.21 9.53
C TRP A 75 7.77 5.86 8.86
N PHE A 76 6.69 5.15 8.49
CA PHE A 76 6.77 3.83 7.87
C PHE A 76 7.56 3.87 6.57
N ASN A 77 7.30 4.85 5.70
CA ASN A 77 7.94 4.91 4.39
C ASN A 77 9.35 5.50 4.43
N ASN A 78 9.58 6.51 5.26
CA ASN A 78 10.81 7.31 5.20
C ASN A 78 11.82 7.01 6.32
N ARG A 79 11.42 6.27 7.37
CA ARG A 79 12.30 6.04 8.54
C ARG A 79 12.32 4.60 9.04
N ARG A 80 11.26 3.80 8.85
CA ARG A 80 11.21 2.41 9.33
C ARG A 80 12.16 1.55 8.54
N LEU A 81 13.09 0.89 9.23
CA LEU A 81 13.96 -0.11 8.61
C LEU A 81 13.24 -1.45 8.55
N LEU A 82 13.26 -2.10 7.38
CA LEU A 82 12.67 -3.42 7.17
C LEU A 82 13.76 -4.41 6.74
N SER A 83 13.92 -5.49 7.50
CA SER A 83 14.92 -6.52 7.21
C SER A 83 14.66 -7.24 5.88
N SER A 84 13.39 -7.41 5.50
CA SER A 84 12.97 -8.03 4.24
C SER A 84 13.47 -7.30 2.98
N ILE A 85 13.82 -6.02 3.09
CA ILE A 85 14.34 -5.20 1.99
C ILE A 85 15.78 -4.74 2.24
N GLY A 86 16.50 -5.41 3.15
CA GLY A 86 17.92 -5.14 3.41
C GLY A 86 18.18 -4.06 4.47
N ASN A 87 17.26 -3.88 5.43
CA ASN A 87 17.36 -2.92 6.53
C ASN A 87 17.47 -1.45 6.06
N ILE A 88 16.68 -1.09 5.05
CA ILE A 88 16.52 0.29 4.57
C ILE A 88 15.05 0.72 4.66
N PRO A 89 14.75 2.04 4.59
CA PRO A 89 13.38 2.53 4.47
C PRO A 89 12.69 2.07 3.16
N PRO A 90 11.37 1.80 3.18
CA PRO A 90 10.60 1.45 1.98
C PRO A 90 10.78 2.44 0.82
N ALA A 91 10.78 3.75 1.09
CA ALA A 91 10.97 4.76 0.05
C ALA A 91 12.34 4.64 -0.63
N GLU A 92 13.38 4.25 0.11
CA GLU A 92 14.71 4.02 -0.46
C GLU A 92 14.74 2.74 -1.31
N ALA A 93 14.10 1.67 -0.85
CA ALA A 93 14.00 0.43 -1.62
C ALA A 93 13.24 0.65 -2.94
N GLU A 94 12.14 1.41 -2.92
CA GLU A 94 11.39 1.78 -4.11
C GLU A 94 12.23 2.63 -5.08
N ALA A 95 12.95 3.63 -4.58
CA ALA A 95 13.84 4.46 -5.40
C ALA A 95 14.95 3.62 -6.07
N ARG A 96 15.57 2.69 -5.33
CA ARG A 96 16.58 1.76 -5.87
C ARG A 96 16.00 0.86 -6.95
N PHE A 97 14.79 0.33 -6.75
CA PHE A 97 14.10 -0.52 -7.71
C PHE A 97 13.87 0.21 -9.05
N TYR A 98 13.34 1.44 -9.01
CA TYR A 98 13.10 2.21 -10.23
C TYR A 98 14.39 2.67 -10.92
N ALA A 99 15.44 3.01 -10.16
CA ALA A 99 16.75 3.33 -10.72
C ALA A 99 17.32 2.13 -11.51
N GLN A 100 17.21 0.92 -10.96
CA GLN A 100 17.64 -0.32 -11.62
C GLN A 100 16.79 -0.64 -12.86
N GLN A 101 15.45 -0.53 -12.78
CA GLN A 101 14.61 -0.75 -13.96
C GLN A 101 14.98 0.21 -15.11
N LYS A 102 15.22 1.49 -14.79
CA LYS A 102 15.61 2.49 -15.79
C LYS A 102 16.97 2.14 -16.42
N SER A 103 17.95 1.71 -15.64
CA SER A 103 19.25 1.32 -16.19
C SER A 103 19.15 0.09 -17.09
N HIS A 104 18.32 -0.90 -16.74
CA HIS A 104 18.07 -2.07 -17.58
C HIS A 104 17.36 -1.69 -18.89
N ALA A 105 16.39 -0.79 -18.84
CA ALA A 105 15.70 -0.30 -20.05
C ALA A 105 16.60 0.52 -20.98
N LEU A 106 17.61 1.21 -20.43
CA LEU A 106 18.63 1.95 -21.22
C LEU A 106 19.70 1.04 -21.84
N ALA A 107 19.90 -0.16 -21.29
CA ALA A 107 20.91 -1.11 -21.74
C ALA A 107 20.37 -2.15 -22.74
N ALA A 108 19.05 -2.18 -22.96
CA ALA A 108 18.35 -3.05 -23.92
C ALA A 108 18.07 -2.31 -25.23
#